data_AF-A0A6B1DWB7-F1
#
_entry.id   AF-A0A6B1DWB7-F1
#
_cell.length_a   1.000
_cell.length_b   1.000
_cell.length_c   1.000
_cell.angle_alpha   90.00
_cell.angle_beta   90.00
_cell.angle_gamma   90.00
#
_symmetry.space_group_name_H-M   'P 1'
#
loop_
_entity.id
_entity.type
_entity.pdbx_description
1 polymer ?
#
loop_
_entity_poly.entity_id
_entity_poly.type
_entity_poly.pdbx_seq_one_letter_code
_entity_poly.pdbx_strand_id
1 'polypeptide(L)'
;MVVPPAQDGRGVVYARVASADQKDDPGRPVGRVVEWATQQGCQPNEVVKEIGSGLHGNRRRLRRLVADHTVGTIMVAHRARVTRFGFEYVEAALAGRGARIPVMGENELEEDLVRDATEVPTSLCARLYGRHSARRRAEHALVSAQAG
;
A
#
# COMPACT_ATOMS: atom_id res chain seq x y z
N MET A 1 -4.25 16.87 -12.27
CA MET A 1 -4.15 15.93 -13.40
C MET A 1 -5.53 15.32 -13.61
N VAL A 2 -6.18 15.59 -14.75
CA VAL A 2 -7.53 15.07 -15.04
C VAL A 2 -7.42 13.56 -15.28
N VAL A 3 -8.22 12.79 -14.54
CA VAL A 3 -8.27 11.33 -14.65
C VAL A 3 -9.00 10.97 -15.95
N PRO A 4 -8.35 10.29 -16.92
CA PRO A 4 -9.04 9.83 -18.12
C PRO A 4 -10.11 8.76 -17.77
N PRO A 5 -11.23 8.70 -18.51
CA PRO A 5 -12.31 7.75 -18.24
C PRO A 5 -11.78 6.32 -18.28
N ALA A 6 -12.30 5.47 -17.38
CA ALA A 6 -11.90 4.07 -17.28
C ALA A 6 -12.23 3.31 -18.58
N GLN A 7 -11.28 2.54 -19.11
CA GLN A 7 -11.61 1.47 -20.06
C GLN A 7 -12.37 0.36 -19.31
N ASP A 8 -13.31 -0.30 -19.99
CA ASP A 8 -14.20 -1.36 -19.46
C ASP A 8 -13.46 -2.34 -18.54
N GLY A 9 -13.62 -2.17 -17.24
CA GLY A 9 -12.94 -2.99 -16.25
C GLY A 9 -13.40 -2.69 -14.84
N ARG A 10 -13.33 -3.71 -13.98
CA ARG A 10 -13.76 -3.64 -12.58
C ARG A 10 -12.93 -2.61 -11.82
N GLY A 11 -13.62 -1.69 -11.12
CA GLY A 11 -13.01 -0.76 -10.19
C GLY A 11 -12.85 -1.37 -8.80
N VAL A 12 -11.64 -1.34 -8.24
CA VAL A 12 -11.34 -1.94 -6.94
C VAL A 12 -10.71 -0.91 -6.00
N VAL A 13 -11.24 -0.74 -4.80
CA VAL A 13 -10.55 -0.02 -3.73
C VAL A 13 -9.64 -0.99 -3.00
N TYR A 14 -8.34 -0.69 -2.94
CA TYR A 14 -7.37 -1.48 -2.20
C TYR A 14 -6.88 -0.75 -0.95
N ALA A 15 -7.02 -1.39 0.20
CA ALA A 15 -6.63 -0.84 1.50
C ALA A 15 -5.68 -1.79 2.24
N ARG A 16 -4.45 -1.31 2.49
CA ARG A 16 -3.47 -2.00 3.34
C ARG A 16 -3.50 -1.47 4.76
N VAL A 17 -3.40 -2.35 5.74
CA VAL A 17 -2.99 -2.02 7.12
C VAL A 17 -1.75 -2.83 7.51
N ALA A 18 -0.90 -2.30 8.39
CA ALA A 18 0.37 -2.93 8.73
C ALA A 18 0.20 -4.06 9.77
N SER A 19 -0.73 -3.91 10.72
CA SER A 19 -1.06 -4.94 11.72
C SER A 19 -2.56 -5.09 11.92
N ALA A 20 -2.98 -6.25 12.45
CA ALA A 20 -4.36 -6.50 12.82
C ALA A 20 -4.83 -5.62 13.98
N ASP A 21 -3.90 -5.15 14.83
CA ASP A 21 -4.16 -4.28 15.97
C ASP A 21 -4.54 -2.84 15.57
N GLN A 22 -4.33 -2.45 14.31
CA GLN A 22 -4.88 -1.22 13.72
C GLN A 22 -6.36 -1.40 13.34
N LYS A 23 -7.10 -2.19 14.13
CA LYS A 23 -8.51 -2.55 13.92
C LYS A 23 -9.49 -1.45 14.32
N ASP A 24 -9.01 -0.39 14.96
CA ASP A 24 -9.82 0.77 15.30
C ASP A 24 -10.13 1.57 14.02
N ASP A 25 -11.21 1.08 13.42
CA ASP A 25 -11.95 1.52 12.24
C ASP A 25 -11.26 1.42 10.86
N PRO A 26 -11.11 0.19 10.30
CA PRO A 26 -10.77 -0.01 8.89
C PRO A 26 -11.88 0.44 7.92
N GLY A 27 -12.99 1.02 8.41
CA GLY A 27 -14.06 1.63 7.61
C GLY A 27 -13.74 3.07 7.21
N ARG A 28 -13.17 3.87 8.12
CA ARG A 28 -12.90 5.30 7.88
C ARG A 28 -11.87 5.60 6.77
N PRO A 29 -10.79 4.81 6.57
CA PRO A 29 -9.90 4.99 5.43
C PRO A 29 -10.50 4.51 4.10
N VAL A 30 -11.28 3.42 4.13
CA VAL A 30 -11.91 2.86 2.93
C VAL A 30 -13.04 3.74 2.44
N GLY A 31 -13.92 4.20 3.33
CA GLY A 31 -15.04 5.08 3.01
C GLY A 31 -14.57 6.36 2.32
N ARG A 32 -13.50 6.99 2.83
CA ARG A 32 -12.88 8.16 2.21
C ARG A 32 -12.37 7.90 0.79
N VAL A 33 -11.75 6.75 0.54
CA VAL A 33 -11.29 6.38 -0.81
C VAL A 33 -12.47 6.08 -1.74
N VAL A 34 -13.55 5.47 -1.24
CA VAL A 34 -14.77 5.22 -2.02
C VAL A 34 -15.47 6.54 -2.39
N GLU A 35 -15.62 7.46 -1.44
CA GLU A 35 -16.20 8.79 -1.67
C GLU A 35 -15.37 9.58 -2.68
N TRP A 36 -14.05 9.61 -2.48
CA TRP A 36 -13.13 10.25 -3.41
C TRP A 36 -13.18 9.61 -4.79
N ALA A 37 -13.20 8.27 -4.89
CA ALA A 37 -13.32 7.56 -6.16
C ALA A 37 -14.59 7.95 -6.90
N THR A 38 -15.71 8.03 -6.18
CA THR A 38 -17.01 8.44 -6.71
C THR A 38 -16.95 9.86 -7.28
N GLN A 39 -16.31 10.79 -6.57
CA GLN A 39 -16.07 12.16 -7.03
C GLN A 39 -15.16 12.24 -8.26
N GLN A 40 -14.24 11.29 -8.43
CA GLN A 40 -13.39 11.15 -9.62
C GLN A 40 -14.09 10.40 -10.78
N GLY A 41 -15.40 10.18 -10.71
CA GLY A 41 -16.16 9.47 -11.74
C GLY A 41 -15.88 7.96 -11.80
N CYS A 42 -15.24 7.40 -10.77
CA CYS A 42 -14.98 5.97 -10.66
C CYS A 42 -16.04 5.34 -9.74
N GLN A 43 -16.67 4.25 -10.17
CA GLN A 43 -17.60 3.48 -9.35
C GLN A 43 -16.89 2.19 -8.89
N PRO A 44 -16.38 2.13 -7.64
CA PRO A 44 -15.73 0.93 -7.15
C PRO A 44 -16.75 -0.20 -6.91
N ASN A 45 -16.57 -1.33 -7.58
CA ASN A 45 -17.42 -2.52 -7.45
C ASN A 45 -16.96 -3.44 -6.31
N GLU A 46 -15.72 -3.26 -5.83
CA GLU A 46 -15.12 -4.14 -4.83
C GLU A 46 -14.17 -3.38 -3.91
N VAL A 47 -14.12 -3.81 -2.64
CA VAL A 47 -13.12 -3.37 -1.66
C VAL A 47 -12.26 -4.56 -1.25
N VAL A 48 -10.96 -4.46 -1.46
CA VAL A 48 -9.95 -5.45 -1.05
C VAL A 48 -9.13 -4.88 0.10
N LYS A 49 -9.24 -5.49 1.28
CA LYS A 49 -8.40 -5.18 2.45
C LYS A 49 -7.25 -6.18 2.55
N GLU A 50 -6.05 -5.77 2.90
CA GLU A 50 -4.93 -6.69 3.12
C GLU A 50 -4.10 -6.26 4.34
N ILE A 51 -3.76 -7.21 5.20
CA ILE A 51 -2.86 -6.98 6.34
C ILE A 51 -1.46 -7.39 5.90
N GLY A 52 -0.49 -6.49 6.08
CA GLY A 52 0.90 -6.80 5.85
C GLY A 52 1.77 -5.57 5.62
N SER A 53 3.07 -5.80 5.72
CA SER A 53 4.12 -4.82 5.48
C SER A 53 4.07 -4.24 4.06
N GLY A 54 4.35 -2.94 3.93
CA GLY A 54 4.54 -2.28 2.63
C GLY A 54 5.79 -2.76 1.88
N LEU A 55 6.73 -3.38 2.61
CA LEU A 55 7.96 -4.01 2.08
C LEU A 55 7.75 -5.45 1.65
N HIS A 56 6.62 -6.06 2.00
CA HIS A 56 6.31 -7.43 1.59
C HIS A 56 5.75 -7.43 0.16
N GLY A 57 6.63 -7.68 -0.82
CA GLY A 57 6.25 -7.79 -2.24
C GLY A 57 5.38 -9.01 -2.58
N ASN A 58 5.26 -10.00 -1.68
CA ASN A 58 4.47 -11.21 -1.91
C ASN A 58 3.04 -11.14 -1.31
N ARG A 59 2.50 -9.93 -1.19
CA ARG A 59 1.11 -9.68 -0.77
C ARG A 59 0.13 -10.30 -1.76
N ARG A 60 -0.55 -11.37 -1.32
CA ARG A 60 -1.35 -12.25 -2.18
C ARG A 60 -2.51 -11.52 -2.83
N ARG A 61 -3.19 -10.61 -2.11
CA ARG A 61 -4.36 -9.91 -2.65
C ARG A 61 -3.93 -8.84 -3.65
N LEU A 62 -2.92 -8.02 -3.30
CA LEU A 62 -2.35 -7.06 -4.25
C LEU A 62 -1.83 -7.74 -5.53
N ARG A 63 -1.07 -8.83 -5.40
CA ARG A 63 -0.57 -9.59 -6.57
C ARG A 63 -1.69 -10.10 -7.46
N ARG A 64 -2.79 -10.59 -6.88
CA ARG A 64 -3.97 -11.03 -7.65
C ARG A 64 -4.60 -9.87 -8.42
N LEU A 65 -4.78 -8.71 -7.79
CA LEU A 65 -5.34 -7.53 -8.45
C LEU A 65 -4.47 -7.06 -9.62
N VAL A 66 -3.15 -7.02 -9.43
CA VAL A 66 -2.20 -6.61 -10.47
C VAL A 66 -2.13 -7.63 -11.62
N ALA A 67 -2.39 -8.91 -11.36
CA ALA A 67 -2.40 -9.97 -12.38
C ALA A 67 -3.76 -10.14 -13.10
N ASP A 68 -4.86 -9.70 -12.50
CA ASP A 68 -6.22 -9.92 -13.02
C ASP A 68 -6.58 -8.91 -14.12
N HIS A 69 -6.68 -9.35 -15.37
CA HIS A 69 -6.97 -8.51 -16.54
C HIS A 69 -8.39 -7.91 -16.54
N THR A 70 -9.29 -8.39 -15.67
CA THR A 70 -10.62 -7.79 -15.51
C THR A 70 -10.61 -6.53 -14.65
N VAL A 71 -9.51 -6.25 -13.94
CA VAL A 71 -9.35 -5.06 -13.09
C VAL A 71 -8.80 -3.90 -13.90
N GLY A 72 -9.67 -2.94 -14.22
CA GLY A 72 -9.31 -1.73 -14.96
C GLY A 72 -8.80 -0.59 -14.09
N THR A 73 -9.18 -0.53 -12.81
CA THR A 73 -8.77 0.56 -11.91
C THR A 73 -8.59 0.07 -10.48
N ILE A 74 -7.43 0.39 -9.88
CA ILE A 74 -7.12 0.10 -8.46
C ILE A 74 -7.01 1.44 -7.71
N MET A 75 -8.01 1.78 -6.90
CA MET A 75 -8.04 3.03 -6.12
C MET A 75 -7.39 2.83 -4.76
N VAL A 76 -6.50 3.75 -4.38
CA VAL A 76 -5.76 3.67 -3.12
C VAL A 76 -5.67 5.03 -2.43
N ALA A 77 -5.57 5.02 -1.10
CA ALA A 77 -5.40 6.25 -0.33
C ALA A 77 -4.04 6.92 -0.62
N HIS A 78 -2.96 6.14 -0.57
CA HIS A 78 -1.58 6.61 -0.69
C HIS A 78 -0.71 5.57 -1.42
N ARG A 79 0.40 6.01 -2.05
CA ARG A 79 1.36 5.12 -2.75
C ARG A 79 1.94 4.04 -1.83
N ALA A 80 2.32 4.39 -0.59
CA ALA A 80 2.82 3.45 0.41
C ALA A 80 1.81 2.37 0.85
N ARG A 81 0.52 2.50 0.52
CA ARG A 81 -0.45 1.40 0.71
C ARG A 81 -0.22 0.29 -0.31
N VAL A 82 0.19 0.64 -1.53
CA VAL A 82 0.52 -0.31 -2.59
C VAL A 82 1.87 -0.93 -2.31
N THR A 83 2.92 -0.12 -2.16
CA THR A 83 4.28 -0.60 -1.89
C THR A 83 5.11 0.53 -1.35
N ARG A 84 6.08 0.21 -0.47
CA ARG A 84 7.01 1.23 0.05
C ARG A 84 8.02 1.67 -1.02
N PHE A 85 8.39 0.75 -1.90
CA PHE A 85 9.34 1.00 -3.00
C PHE A 85 8.81 0.38 -4.30
N GLY A 86 9.13 1.01 -5.42
CA GLY A 86 8.78 0.50 -6.74
C GLY A 86 7.30 0.65 -7.09
N PHE A 87 6.66 1.71 -6.61
CA PHE A 87 5.28 2.04 -6.99
C PHE A 87 5.18 2.26 -8.50
N GLU A 88 6.19 2.92 -9.06
CA GLU A 88 6.33 3.23 -10.48
C GLU A 88 6.35 1.97 -11.34
N TYR A 89 6.95 0.87 -10.85
CA TYR A 89 6.92 -0.41 -11.56
C TYR A 89 5.53 -1.05 -11.53
N VAL A 90 4.79 -0.93 -10.42
CA VAL A 90 3.41 -1.42 -10.34
C VAL A 90 2.50 -0.59 -11.24
N GLU A 91 2.67 0.73 -11.25
CA GLU A 91 1.94 1.64 -12.12
C GLU A 91 2.24 1.34 -13.60
N ALA A 92 3.50 1.18 -13.98
CA ALA A 92 3.89 0.81 -15.34
C ALA A 92 3.33 -0.56 -15.77
N ALA A 93 3.33 -1.55 -14.87
CA ALA A 93 2.75 -2.87 -15.15
C ALA A 93 1.24 -2.81 -15.39
N LEU A 94 0.52 -1.98 -14.62
CA LEU A 94 -0.92 -1.75 -14.83
C LEU A 94 -1.17 -0.99 -16.13
N ALA A 95 -0.39 0.08 -16.39
CA ALA A 95 -0.51 0.88 -17.60
C ALA A 95 -0.26 0.04 -18.87
N GLY A 96 0.72 -0.87 -18.84
CA GLY A 96 1.04 -1.75 -19.96
C GLY A 96 -0.10 -2.68 -20.40
N ARG A 97 -1.12 -2.87 -19.55
CA ARG A 97 -2.33 -3.64 -19.87
C ARG A 97 -3.62 -2.80 -19.93
N GLY A 98 -3.52 -1.47 -19.93
CA GLY A 98 -4.66 -0.56 -19.96
C GLY A 98 -5.35 -0.32 -18.60
N ALA A 99 -4.74 -0.74 -17.48
CA ALA A 99 -5.25 -0.48 -16.14
C ALA A 99 -4.54 0.73 -15.49
N ARG A 100 -5.17 1.33 -14.47
CA ARG A 100 -4.61 2.49 -13.75
C ARG A 100 -4.74 2.37 -12.23
N ILE A 101 -3.91 3.13 -11.50
CA ILE A 101 -3.86 3.13 -10.03
C ILE A 101 -3.98 4.53 -9.43
N PRO A 102 -5.17 5.17 -9.51
CA PRO A 102 -5.34 6.52 -9.00
C PRO A 102 -5.16 6.58 -7.47
N VAL A 103 -4.50 7.63 -6.99
CA VAL A 103 -4.13 7.83 -5.58
C VAL A 103 -4.84 9.06 -5.01
N MET A 104 -5.53 8.91 -3.86
CA MET A 104 -6.32 9.98 -3.23
C MET A 104 -5.48 11.13 -2.68
N GLY A 105 -4.32 10.85 -2.07
CA GLY A 105 -3.45 11.89 -1.52
C GLY A 105 -2.00 11.45 -1.33
N GLU A 106 -1.08 12.42 -1.35
CA GLU A 106 0.35 12.18 -1.18
C GLU A 106 0.80 12.16 0.29
N ASN A 107 -0.02 12.68 1.21
CA ASN A 107 0.36 12.79 2.61
C ASN A 107 0.28 11.43 3.31
N GLU A 108 1.42 10.75 3.38
CA GLU A 108 1.63 9.66 4.33
C GLU A 108 1.43 10.19 5.75
N LEU A 109 0.71 9.46 6.59
CA LEU A 109 0.62 9.80 8.00
C LEU A 109 2.02 9.63 8.61
N GLU A 110 2.46 10.53 9.49
CA GLU A 110 3.78 10.44 10.15
C GLU A 110 3.98 9.07 10.82
N GLU A 111 2.92 8.48 11.36
CA GLU A 111 2.92 7.13 11.92
C GLU A 111 3.31 6.03 10.91
N ASP A 112 2.92 6.20 9.63
CA ASP A 112 3.30 5.27 8.57
C ASP A 112 4.77 5.42 8.21
N LEU A 113 5.28 6.66 8.16
CA LEU A 113 6.69 6.95 7.92
C LEU A 113 7.60 6.35 9.00
N VAL A 114 7.28 6.57 10.27
CA VAL A 114 8.01 5.98 11.40
C VAL A 114 7.97 4.46 11.34
N ARG A 115 6.80 3.89 11.05
CA ARG A 115 6.66 2.44 10.92
C ARG A 115 7.50 1.89 9.78
N ASP A 116 7.42 2.48 8.60
CA ASP A 116 8.20 2.05 7.44
C ASP A 116 9.72 2.19 7.68
N ALA A 117 10.17 3.23 8.38
CA ALA A 117 11.57 3.43 8.78
C ALA A 117 12.08 2.34 9.75
N THR A 118 11.20 1.78 10.59
CA THR A 118 11.53 0.63 11.45
C THR A 118 11.42 -0.71 10.71
N GLU A 119 10.53 -0.81 9.73
CA GLU A 119 10.20 -2.07 9.07
C GLU A 119 11.32 -2.56 8.13
N VAL A 120 12.03 -1.63 7.47
CA VAL A 120 13.19 -1.94 6.62
C VAL A 120 14.33 -2.59 7.42
N PRO A 121 14.92 -1.93 8.44
CA PRO A 121 15.98 -2.53 9.23
C PRO A 121 15.50 -3.76 9.99
N THR A 122 14.24 -3.81 10.44
CA THR A 122 13.68 -5.02 11.08
C THR A 122 13.64 -6.20 10.12
N SER A 123 13.18 -6.00 8.89
CA SER A 123 13.18 -7.04 7.85
C SER A 123 14.59 -7.50 7.49
N LEU A 124 15.52 -6.56 7.35
CA LEU A 124 16.93 -6.86 7.08
C LEU A 124 17.55 -7.65 8.25
N CYS A 125 17.37 -7.19 9.48
CA CYS A 125 17.86 -7.88 10.68
C CYS A 125 17.22 -9.26 10.84
N ALA A 126 15.94 -9.45 10.47
CA ALA A 126 15.30 -10.76 10.48
C ALA A 126 15.91 -11.73 9.48
N ARG A 127 16.36 -11.23 8.32
CA ARG A 127 17.06 -12.03 7.29
C ARG A 127 18.51 -12.33 7.68
N LEU A 128 19.22 -11.35 8.26
CA LEU A 128 20.63 -11.48 8.62
C LEU A 128 20.86 -12.24 9.94
N TYR A 129 19.99 -12.01 10.94
CA TYR A 129 20.23 -12.44 12.32
C TYR A 129 19.10 -13.31 12.91
N GLY A 130 18.12 -13.68 12.08
CA GLY A 130 16.94 -14.43 12.50
C GLY A 130 15.89 -13.59 13.24
N ARG A 131 14.65 -14.08 13.26
CA ARG A 131 13.46 -13.33 13.72
C ARG A 131 13.51 -12.92 15.18
N HIS A 132 14.15 -13.72 16.05
CA HIS A 132 14.14 -13.49 17.49
C HIS A 132 14.93 -12.24 17.93
N SER A 133 15.96 -11.85 17.20
CA SER A 133 16.79 -10.68 17.55
C SER A 133 16.51 -9.44 16.69
N ALA A 134 15.68 -9.60 15.65
CA ALA A 134 15.51 -8.63 14.58
C ALA A 134 15.02 -7.25 15.05
N ARG A 135 13.94 -7.24 15.84
CA ARG A 135 13.32 -6.01 16.34
C ARG A 135 14.27 -5.21 17.24
N ARG A 136 14.86 -5.86 18.24
CA ARG A 136 15.79 -5.23 19.19
C ARG A 136 17.02 -4.66 18.49
N ARG A 137 17.55 -5.38 17.50
CA ARG A 137 18.71 -4.92 16.71
C ARG A 137 18.34 -3.76 15.79
N ALA A 138 17.15 -3.77 15.19
CA ALA A 138 16.67 -2.65 14.39
C ALA A 138 16.44 -1.38 15.23
N GLU A 139 15.83 -1.52 16.41
CA GLU A 139 15.68 -0.42 17.37
C GLU A 139 17.05 0.16 17.78
N HIS A 140 18.02 -0.69 18.12
CA HIS A 140 19.39 -0.24 18.45
C HIS A 140 20.08 0.48 17.29
N ALA A 141 19.95 -0.04 16.06
CA ALA A 141 20.53 0.57 14.87
C ALA A 141 19.92 1.96 14.60
N LEU A 142 18.61 2.13 14.79
CA LEU A 142 17.93 3.41 14.63
C LEU A 142 18.36 4.44 15.68
N VAL A 143 18.44 4.04 16.95
CA VAL A 143 18.93 4.92 18.04
C VAL A 143 20.37 5.36 17.78
N SER A 144 21.22 4.44 17.32
CA SER A 144 22.62 4.76 16.99
C SER A 144 22.74 5.74 15.82
N ALA A 145 21.80 5.72 14.88
CA ALA A 145 21.79 6.61 13.72
C ALA A 145 21.26 8.03 14.02
N GLN A 146 20.53 8.22 15.11
CA GLN A 146 20.04 9.54 15.57
C GLN A 146 21.01 10.26 16.50
N ALA A 147 21.99 9.54 17.05
CA ALA A 147 22.95 10.04 18.02
C ALA A 147 24.26 10.58 17.39
N GLY A 148 24.36 10.59 16.06
CA GLY A 148 25.46 11.17 15.29
C GLY A 148 24.96 12.16 14.25
#